data_AF-A0A811TAJ0-F1
#
_entry.id   AF-A0A811TAJ0-F1
#
_cell.length_a   1.000
_cell.length_b   1.000
_cell.length_c   1.000
_cell.angle_alpha   90.00
_cell.angle_beta   90.00
_cell.angle_gamma   90.00
#
_symmetry.space_group_name_H-M   'P 1'
#
loop_
_entity.id
_entity.type
_entity.pdbx_description
1 polymer ?
#
loop_
_entity_poly.entity_id
_entity_poly.type
_entity_poly.pdbx_seq_one_letter_code
_entity_poly.pdbx_strand_id
1 'polypeptide(L)'
;MVHGDFHPWNVMFHKGTDFTVLDRSRGEYGEAADDVSAMTINYLFFGLLKTEGNAIDRGLKKLYNLFFDTYLEKTCNYELLEIIQQFYAFRWLVVASPVWYPNISLDTHRKLFNFIKNVLEAKTFEYKEVDGYFE
;
A
#
# COMPACT_ATOMS: atom_id res chain seq x y z
N MET A 1 12.62 7.03 -12.28
CA MET A 1 11.96 6.09 -13.20
C MET A 1 11.11 5.16 -12.36
N VAL A 2 9.82 5.01 -12.68
CA VAL A 2 8.86 4.19 -11.93
C VAL A 2 8.42 2.98 -12.75
N HIS A 3 7.74 2.04 -12.10
CA HIS A 3 6.99 0.96 -12.72
C HIS A 3 5.62 1.45 -13.20
N GLY A 4 4.94 2.28 -12.39
CA GLY A 4 3.64 2.89 -12.69
C GLY A 4 2.42 2.01 -12.39
N ASP A 5 2.65 0.77 -11.93
CA ASP A 5 1.60 -0.18 -11.52
C ASP A 5 2.21 -1.31 -10.66
N PHE A 6 3.03 -0.94 -9.67
CA PHE A 6 3.83 -1.91 -8.92
C PHE A 6 3.01 -2.61 -7.84
N HIS A 7 2.73 -3.90 -8.00
CA HIS A 7 1.96 -4.70 -7.06
C HIS A 7 2.51 -6.14 -6.92
N PRO A 8 2.11 -6.91 -5.88
CA PRO A 8 2.71 -8.21 -5.58
C PRO A 8 2.72 -9.21 -6.74
N TRP A 9 1.68 -9.19 -7.59
CA TRP A 9 1.59 -10.09 -8.75
C TRP A 9 2.57 -9.76 -9.90
N ASN A 10 3.26 -8.61 -9.87
CA ASN A 10 4.33 -8.35 -10.84
C ASN A 10 5.63 -9.05 -10.46
N VAL A 11 5.78 -9.50 -9.20
CA VAL A 11 7.03 -10.09 -8.69
C VAL A 11 6.96 -11.60 -8.81
N MET A 12 7.60 -12.14 -9.85
CA MET A 12 7.67 -13.58 -10.09
C MET A 12 8.97 -14.15 -9.51
N PHE A 13 8.84 -14.97 -8.47
CA PHE A 13 9.96 -15.66 -7.84
C PHE A 13 10.34 -16.94 -8.60
N HIS A 14 11.64 -17.19 -8.75
CA HIS A 14 12.18 -18.38 -9.42
C HIS A 14 12.68 -19.40 -8.41
N LYS A 15 13.81 -19.11 -7.75
CA LYS A 15 14.39 -19.92 -6.68
C LYS A 15 14.96 -19.03 -5.59
N GLY A 16 14.51 -19.22 -4.35
CA GLY A 16 14.93 -18.39 -3.23
C GLY A 16 14.50 -16.94 -3.43
N THR A 17 15.47 -16.01 -3.43
CA THR A 17 15.24 -14.57 -3.64
C THR A 17 15.58 -14.11 -5.06
N ASP A 18 15.76 -15.04 -6.00
CA ASP A 18 15.85 -14.72 -7.43
C ASP A 18 14.44 -14.46 -7.98
N PHE A 19 14.24 -13.30 -8.61
CA PHE A 19 12.93 -12.87 -9.10
C PHE A 19 13.02 -11.98 -10.34
N THR A 20 11.89 -11.87 -11.05
CA THR A 20 11.70 -10.91 -12.14
C THR A 20 10.48 -10.04 -11.85
N VAL A 21 10.60 -8.74 -12.17
CA VAL A 21 9.48 -7.79 -12.14
C VAL A 21 8.89 -7.70 -13.54
N LEU A 22 7.60 -8.00 -13.67
CA LEU A 22 6.84 -8.10 -14.92
C LEU A 22 5.89 -6.90 -15.10
N ASP A 23 5.38 -6.73 -16.32
CA ASP A 23 4.32 -5.76 -16.66
C ASP A 23 4.70 -4.28 -16.45
N ARG A 24 5.90 -3.92 -16.90
CA ARG A 24 6.34 -2.52 -17.02
C ARG A 24 5.75 -1.84 -18.26
N SER A 25 4.44 -1.95 -18.45
CA SER A 25 3.72 -1.42 -19.62
C SER A 25 3.35 0.06 -19.47
N ARG A 26 3.47 0.63 -18.27
CA ARG A 26 3.17 2.04 -17.99
C ARG A 26 4.35 2.96 -18.32
N GLY A 27 4.06 4.26 -18.43
CA GLY A 27 5.07 5.29 -18.67
C GLY A 27 6.14 5.31 -17.57
N GLU A 28 7.37 5.65 -17.94
CA GLU A 28 8.54 5.55 -17.06
C GLU A 28 8.70 6.72 -16.07
N TYR A 29 7.98 7.82 -16.30
CA TYR A 29 8.00 9.03 -15.49
C TYR A 29 6.81 9.05 -14.52
N GLY A 30 7.09 9.26 -13.25
CA GLY A 30 6.11 9.30 -12.18
C GLY A 30 6.80 9.45 -10.84
N GLU A 31 6.00 9.51 -9.78
CA GLU A 31 6.47 9.68 -8.41
C GLU A 31 6.71 8.31 -7.75
N ALA A 32 7.81 8.18 -7.01
CA ALA A 32 8.14 6.92 -6.35
C ALA A 32 7.10 6.55 -5.27
N ALA A 33 6.46 7.56 -4.68
CA ALA A 33 5.34 7.38 -3.75
C ALA A 33 4.16 6.61 -4.35
N ASP A 34 3.95 6.73 -5.66
CA ASP A 34 2.90 5.96 -6.33
C ASP A 34 3.23 4.46 -6.36
N ASP A 35 4.46 4.09 -6.76
CA ASP A 35 4.90 2.68 -6.76
C ASP A 35 4.94 2.10 -5.34
N VAL A 36 5.46 2.84 -4.37
CA VAL A 36 5.53 2.39 -2.97
C VAL A 36 4.12 2.13 -2.45
N SER A 37 3.21 3.10 -2.59
CA SER A 37 1.82 2.95 -2.11
C SER A 37 1.06 1.85 -2.87
N ALA A 38 1.30 1.70 -4.18
CA ALA A 38 0.69 0.64 -4.99
C ALA A 38 1.08 -0.76 -4.50
N MET A 39 2.33 -0.96 -4.07
CA MET A 39 2.76 -2.24 -3.51
C MET A 39 2.21 -2.43 -2.09
N THR A 40 2.40 -1.44 -1.22
CA THR A 40 2.16 -1.58 0.22
C THR A 40 0.68 -1.63 0.57
N ILE A 41 -0.19 -0.96 -0.19
CA ILE A 41 -1.64 -1.02 0.02
C ILE A 41 -2.20 -2.44 -0.07
N ASN A 42 -1.58 -3.29 -0.90
CA ASN A 42 -2.01 -4.69 -1.03
C ASN A 42 -1.79 -5.46 0.28
N TYR A 43 -0.67 -5.24 0.98
CA TYR A 43 -0.44 -5.87 2.29
C TYR A 43 -1.48 -5.43 3.31
N LEU A 44 -1.83 -4.15 3.32
CA LEU A 44 -2.85 -3.61 4.22
C LEU A 44 -4.24 -4.17 3.89
N PHE A 45 -4.63 -4.11 2.61
CA PHE A 45 -5.96 -4.50 2.16
C PHE A 45 -6.21 -6.00 2.36
N PHE A 46 -5.33 -6.87 1.86
CA PHE A 46 -5.47 -8.31 2.09
C PHE A 46 -5.26 -8.67 3.57
N GLY A 47 -4.51 -7.85 4.31
CA GLY A 47 -4.37 -7.96 5.75
C GLY A 47 -5.71 -7.81 6.47
N LEU A 48 -6.44 -6.74 6.14
CA LEU A 48 -7.78 -6.51 6.66
C LEU A 48 -8.76 -7.58 6.21
N LEU A 49 -8.78 -7.93 4.92
CA LEU A 49 -9.69 -8.97 4.42
C LEU A 49 -9.49 -10.32 5.12
N LYS A 50 -8.24 -10.70 5.38
CA LYS A 50 -7.90 -11.97 6.03
C LYS A 50 -8.41 -12.05 7.47
N THR A 51 -8.63 -10.92 8.14
CA THR A 51 -9.19 -10.88 9.50
C THR A 51 -10.62 -10.33 9.52
N GLU A 52 -11.30 -10.26 8.38
CA GLU A 52 -12.65 -9.70 8.26
C GLU A 52 -12.77 -8.25 8.76
N GLY A 53 -11.72 -7.46 8.54
CA GLY A 53 -11.65 -6.04 8.92
C GLY A 53 -11.18 -5.80 10.36
N ASN A 54 -11.06 -6.81 11.21
CA ASN A 54 -10.72 -6.62 12.63
C ASN A 54 -9.36 -5.94 12.86
N ALA A 55 -8.31 -6.36 12.17
CA ALA A 55 -6.97 -5.79 12.26
C ALA A 55 -6.16 -6.10 10.99
N ILE A 56 -4.97 -5.52 10.81
CA ILE A 56 -4.09 -5.99 9.75
C ILE A 56 -3.49 -7.34 10.17
N ASP A 57 -3.64 -8.38 9.35
CA ASP A 57 -2.98 -9.67 9.59
C ASP A 57 -1.48 -9.49 9.93
N ARG A 58 -1.04 -10.17 10.99
CA ARG A 58 0.33 -10.04 11.52
C ARG A 58 1.42 -10.31 10.47
N GLY A 59 1.23 -11.31 9.61
CA GLY A 59 2.20 -11.67 8.58
C GLY A 59 2.31 -10.59 7.52
N LEU A 60 1.16 -10.09 7.05
CA LEU A 60 1.12 -9.02 6.05
C LEU A 60 1.59 -7.68 6.61
N LYS A 61 1.27 -7.36 7.88
CA LYS A 61 1.82 -6.19 8.57
C LYS A 61 3.34 -6.25 8.68
N LYS A 62 3.92 -7.44 8.91
CA LYS A 62 5.38 -7.63 8.92
C LYS A 62 5.99 -7.35 7.54
N LEU A 63 5.36 -7.81 6.45
CA LEU A 63 5.83 -7.51 5.09
C LEU A 63 5.74 -6.02 4.78
N TYR A 64 4.64 -5.37 5.14
CA TYR A 64 4.46 -3.94 5.01
C TYR A 64 5.57 -3.15 5.71
N ASN A 65 5.84 -3.45 6.98
CA ASN A 65 6.89 -2.79 7.74
C ASN A 65 8.27 -3.02 7.14
N LEU A 66 8.58 -4.27 6.78
CA LEU A 66 9.86 -4.63 6.18
C LEU A 66 10.08 -3.93 4.83
N PHE A 67 9.03 -3.76 4.04
CA PHE A 67 9.09 -3.05 2.77
C PHE A 67 9.50 -1.59 2.97
N PHE A 68 8.81 -0.87 3.86
CA PHE A 68 9.15 0.53 4.17
C PHE A 68 10.55 0.67 4.78
N ASP A 69 10.88 -0.19 5.76
CA ASP A 69 12.20 -0.19 6.41
C ASP A 69 13.31 -0.31 5.36
N THR A 70 13.19 -1.33 4.50
CA THR A 70 14.19 -1.61 3.46
C THR A 70 14.23 -0.48 2.43
N TYR A 71 13.08 0.03 2.00
CA TYR A 71 13.01 1.11 1.01
C TYR A 71 13.68 2.38 1.53
N LEU A 72 13.33 2.82 2.73
CA LEU A 72 13.87 4.03 3.33
C LEU A 72 15.36 3.88 3.65
N GLU A 73 15.80 2.73 4.16
CA GLU A 73 17.22 2.45 4.42
C GLU A 73 18.05 2.49 3.13
N LYS A 74 17.55 1.87 2.04
CA LYS A 74 18.30 1.77 0.78
C LYS A 74 18.30 3.05 -0.04
N THR A 75 17.24 3.84 0.05
CA THR A 75 17.07 5.05 -0.78
C THR A 75 17.43 6.34 -0.05
N CYS A 76 17.40 6.32 1.30
CA CYS A 76 17.45 7.50 2.15
C CYS A 76 16.38 8.56 1.81
N ASN A 77 15.32 8.18 1.08
CA ASN A 77 14.27 9.09 0.64
C ASN A 77 13.17 9.19 1.72
N TYR A 78 13.43 10.00 2.75
CA TYR A 78 12.46 10.26 3.81
C TYR A 78 11.37 11.27 3.41
N GLU A 79 11.62 12.12 2.42
CA GLU A 79 10.63 13.04 1.84
C GLU A 79 9.40 12.29 1.30
N LEU A 80 9.58 11.03 0.89
CA LEU A 80 8.49 10.10 0.58
C LEU A 80 7.35 10.15 1.61
N LEU A 81 7.67 10.19 2.90
CA LEU A 81 6.68 10.16 3.98
C LEU A 81 5.89 11.48 4.08
N GLU A 82 6.37 12.56 3.48
CA GLU A 82 5.66 13.84 3.43
C GLU A 82 4.70 13.94 2.24
N ILE A 83 4.86 13.07 1.23
CA ILE A 83 4.11 13.14 -0.04
C ILE A 83 3.29 11.88 -0.37
N ILE A 84 3.42 10.78 0.36
CA ILE A 84 2.75 9.52 0.00
C ILE A 84 1.23 9.53 0.25
N GLN A 85 0.74 10.49 1.03
CA GLN A 85 -0.62 10.58 1.53
C GLN A 85 -1.66 10.62 0.39
N GLN A 86 -1.47 11.48 -0.61
CA GLN A 86 -2.40 11.58 -1.74
C GLN A 86 -2.43 10.29 -2.59
N PHE A 87 -1.32 9.56 -2.65
CA PHE A 87 -1.25 8.32 -3.40
C PHE A 87 -2.02 7.21 -2.67
N TYR A 88 -1.86 7.08 -1.35
CA TYR A 88 -2.71 6.18 -0.58
C TYR A 88 -4.19 6.54 -0.70
N ALA A 89 -4.55 7.82 -0.61
CA ALA A 89 -5.93 8.27 -0.75
C ALA A 89 -6.53 7.84 -2.11
N PHE A 90 -5.80 8.08 -3.20
CA PHE A 90 -6.19 7.63 -4.54
C PHE A 90 -6.35 6.12 -4.62
N ARG A 91 -5.35 5.36 -4.15
CA ARG A 91 -5.35 3.89 -4.25
C ARG A 91 -6.47 3.26 -3.41
N TRP A 92 -6.78 3.80 -2.23
CA TRP A 92 -7.90 3.36 -1.43
C TRP A 92 -9.26 3.65 -2.07
N LEU A 93 -9.41 4.77 -2.78
CA LEU A 93 -10.64 5.04 -3.53
C LEU A 93 -10.89 4.00 -4.63
N VAL A 94 -9.82 3.52 -5.28
CA VAL A 94 -9.91 2.44 -6.28
C VAL A 94 -10.32 1.13 -5.61
N VAL A 95 -9.70 0.76 -4.49
CA VAL A 95 -9.99 -0.47 -3.75
C VAL A 95 -11.40 -0.47 -3.13
N ALA A 96 -11.87 0.68 -2.66
CA ALA A 96 -13.22 0.83 -2.11
C ALA A 96 -14.34 0.76 -3.17
N SER A 97 -13.99 0.67 -4.46
CA SER A 97 -14.97 0.55 -5.53
C SER A 97 -15.67 -0.82 -5.50
N PRO A 98 -17.00 -0.86 -5.36
CA PRO A 98 -17.76 -2.12 -5.38
C PRO A 98 -17.77 -2.79 -6.76
N VAL A 99 -17.36 -2.07 -7.81
CA VAL A 99 -17.18 -2.64 -9.16
C VAL A 99 -16.06 -3.69 -9.16
N TRP A 100 -14.99 -3.42 -8.40
CA TRP A 100 -13.82 -4.29 -8.33
C TRP A 100 -13.88 -5.24 -7.13
N TYR A 101 -14.41 -4.77 -6.00
CA TYR A 101 -14.51 -5.53 -4.77
C TYR A 101 -15.92 -5.49 -4.18
N PRO A 102 -16.89 -6.23 -4.76
CA PRO A 102 -18.31 -6.13 -4.39
C PRO A 102 -18.65 -6.70 -3.01
N ASN A 103 -17.77 -7.51 -2.42
CA ASN A 103 -18.06 -8.29 -1.21
C ASN A 103 -17.34 -7.78 0.05
N ILE A 104 -16.85 -6.54 0.04
CA ILE A 104 -16.25 -5.94 1.24
C ILE A 104 -17.35 -5.62 2.26
N SER A 105 -17.13 -5.95 3.53
CA SER A 105 -18.08 -5.63 4.60
C SER A 105 -18.20 -4.11 4.79
N LEU A 106 -19.36 -3.64 5.27
CA LEU A 106 -19.57 -2.22 5.55
C LEU A 106 -18.54 -1.67 6.56
N ASP A 107 -18.16 -2.48 7.54
CA ASP A 107 -17.14 -2.13 8.53
C ASP A 107 -15.77 -1.92 7.87
N THR A 108 -15.34 -2.87 7.03
CA THR A 108 -14.07 -2.74 6.30
C THR A 108 -14.11 -1.53 5.36
N HIS A 109 -15.22 -1.28 4.66
CA HIS A 109 -15.39 -0.05 3.86
C HIS A 109 -15.22 1.21 4.69
N ARG A 110 -15.82 1.27 5.90
CA ARG A 110 -15.65 2.42 6.80
C ARG A 110 -14.18 2.62 7.14
N LYS A 111 -13.46 1.56 7.48
CA LYS A 111 -12.02 1.61 7.75
C LYS A 111 -11.22 2.17 6.57
N LEU A 112 -11.54 1.77 5.33
CA LEU A 112 -10.87 2.32 4.14
C LEU A 112 -11.10 3.84 4.02
N PHE A 113 -12.32 4.31 4.27
CA PHE A 113 -12.63 5.75 4.22
C PHE A 113 -12.06 6.54 5.40
N ASN A 114 -11.95 5.93 6.58
CA ASN A 114 -11.20 6.50 7.71
C ASN A 114 -9.74 6.69 7.30
N PHE A 115 -9.12 5.67 6.70
CA PHE A 115 -7.74 5.78 6.20
C PHE A 115 -7.58 6.94 5.24
N ILE A 116 -8.45 7.05 4.24
CA ILE A 116 -8.40 8.16 3.26
C ILE A 116 -8.44 9.52 3.95
N LYS A 117 -9.33 9.72 4.93
CA LYS A 117 -9.45 11.01 5.63
C LYS A 117 -8.23 11.27 6.51
N ASN A 118 -7.89 10.31 7.35
CA ASN A 118 -6.83 10.45 8.35
C ASN A 118 -5.45 10.61 7.69
N VAL A 119 -5.20 9.91 6.58
CA VAL A 119 -3.93 10.04 5.86
C VAL A 119 -3.79 11.41 5.20
N LEU A 120 -4.89 12.00 4.70
CA LEU A 120 -4.87 13.33 4.08
C LEU A 120 -4.71 14.46 5.12
N GLU A 121 -5.08 14.23 6.38
CA GLU A 121 -4.85 15.16 7.49
C GLU A 121 -3.43 15.06 8.05
N ALA A 122 -2.72 13.96 7.80
CA ALA A 122 -1.37 13.75 8.29
C ALA A 122 -0.34 14.55 7.48
N LYS A 123 0.42 15.40 8.18
CA LYS A 123 1.54 16.13 7.59
C LYS A 123 2.68 15.19 7.17
N THR A 124 2.95 14.18 7.99
CA THR A 124 3.94 13.13 7.73
C THR A 124 3.27 11.79 7.96
N PHE A 125 3.50 10.85 7.05
CA PHE A 125 2.94 9.52 7.10
C PHE A 125 3.72 8.63 8.07
N GLU A 126 3.08 8.22 9.15
CA GLU A 126 3.65 7.37 10.19
C GLU A 126 3.43 5.89 9.84
N TYR A 127 4.22 5.36 8.91
CA TYR A 127 4.04 3.98 8.43
C TYR A 127 4.11 2.93 9.55
N LYS A 128 4.86 3.17 10.63
CA LYS A 128 4.92 2.23 11.77
C LYS A 128 3.60 2.14 12.55
N GLU A 129 2.81 3.21 12.55
CA GLU A 129 1.54 3.34 13.26
C GLU A 129 0.36 3.28 12.27
N VAL A 130 0.52 2.53 11.17
CA VAL A 130 -0.43 2.51 10.05
C VAL A 130 -1.86 2.10 10.45
N ASP A 131 -2.01 1.30 11.50
CA ASP A 131 -3.31 0.85 12.02
C ASP A 131 -4.17 2.03 12.47
N GLY A 132 -3.54 3.08 13.04
CA GLY A 132 -4.24 4.25 13.54
C GLY A 132 -4.97 5.04 12.45
N TYR A 133 -4.58 4.88 11.18
CA TYR A 133 -5.29 5.51 10.07
C TYR A 133 -6.65 4.85 9.79
N PHE A 134 -6.88 3.58 10.18
CA PHE A 134 -8.15 2.89 9.92
C PHE A 134 -9.28 3.23 10.92
N GLU A 135 -8.97 3.91 12.02
CA GLU A 135 -9.91 4.30 13.07
C GLU A 135 -10.64 5.62 12.77
#